data_AF-A0A9L0T6C5-F1
#
_entry.id   AF-A0A9L0T6C5-F1
#
_cell.length_a   1.000
_cell.length_b   1.000
_cell.length_c   1.000
_cell.angle_alpha   90.00
_cell.angle_beta   90.00
_cell.angle_gamma   90.00
#
_symmetry.space_group_name_H-M   'P 1'
#
loop_
_entity.id
_entity.type
_entity.pdbx_description
1 polymer ?
#
loop_
_entity_poly.entity_id
_entity_poly.type
_entity_poly.pdbx_seq_one_letter_code
_entity_poly.pdbx_strand_id
1 'polypeptide(L)'
;MNLTTQPRGQPQGTQVLINKQYLTNIFESFLPQLLAYPNPIDPLNGDAAAMYLHRPEEYKQKIKEYIQKYATEEALKEQEEGTGDSSSESSMSDFSEDEAQDMEL
;
A
#
# COMPACT_ATOMS: atom_id res chain seq x y z
N MET A 1 -44.41 -41.09 -3.12
CA MET A 1 -44.03 -39.88 -2.37
C MET A 1 -43.12 -39.06 -3.27
N ASN A 2 -43.38 -37.75 -3.33
CA ASN A 2 -42.91 -36.84 -4.37
C ASN A 2 -41.40 -36.65 -4.46
N LEU A 3 -41.00 -36.31 -5.69
CA LEU A 3 -39.71 -35.82 -6.18
C LEU A 3 -39.08 -34.75 -5.28
N THR A 4 -37.75 -34.77 -5.16
CA THR A 4 -36.86 -33.63 -5.44
C THR A 4 -35.41 -34.06 -5.32
N THR A 5 -34.77 -34.27 -6.47
CA THR A 5 -33.34 -34.00 -6.64
C THR A 5 -33.22 -32.48 -6.84
N GLN A 6 -32.41 -31.81 -6.02
CA GLN A 6 -31.96 -30.45 -6.29
C GLN A 6 -30.42 -30.37 -6.30
N PRO A 7 -29.83 -29.47 -7.10
CA PRO A 7 -28.48 -29.60 -7.64
C PRO A 7 -27.41 -28.82 -6.86
N ARG A 8 -26.14 -29.10 -7.22
CA ARG A 8 -24.92 -28.37 -6.85
C ARG A 8 -25.08 -26.84 -6.89
N GLY A 9 -24.51 -26.16 -5.89
CA GLY A 9 -23.99 -24.79 -6.05
C GLY A 9 -24.05 -23.90 -4.81
N GLN A 10 -22.93 -23.78 -4.09
CA GLN A 10 -22.27 -22.50 -3.78
C GLN A 10 -21.11 -22.71 -2.77
N PRO A 11 -19.84 -22.66 -3.21
CA PRO A 11 -18.72 -22.28 -2.35
C PRO A 11 -18.69 -20.73 -2.22
N GLN A 12 -17.81 -20.19 -1.36
CA GLN A 12 -17.42 -18.76 -1.21
C GLN A 12 -17.86 -18.00 0.08
N GLY A 13 -18.31 -18.66 1.15
CA GLY A 13 -18.61 -17.97 2.43
C GLY A 13 -17.38 -17.63 3.29
N THR A 14 -16.31 -18.42 3.18
CA THR A 14 -15.14 -18.34 4.07
C THR A 14 -13.98 -17.53 3.51
N GLN A 15 -13.83 -17.42 2.18
CA GLN A 15 -12.71 -16.70 1.56
C GLN A 15 -12.82 -15.17 1.74
N VAL A 16 -14.05 -14.62 1.77
CA VAL A 16 -14.28 -13.17 1.91
C VAL A 16 -13.97 -12.67 3.33
N LEU A 17 -14.26 -13.48 4.35
CA LEU A 17 -13.98 -13.14 5.75
C LEU A 17 -12.47 -13.12 6.06
N ILE A 18 -11.72 -14.06 5.47
CA ILE A 18 -10.24 -14.08 5.59
C ILE A 18 -9.64 -12.82 4.97
N ASN A 19 -10.11 -12.41 3.79
CA ASN A 19 -9.60 -11.22 3.10
C ASN A 19 -9.93 -9.92 3.85
N LYS A 20 -11.13 -9.80 4.44
CA LYS A 20 -11.48 -8.63 5.26
C LYS A 20 -10.60 -8.53 6.51
N GLN A 21 -10.42 -9.64 7.23
CA GLN A 21 -9.59 -9.64 8.44
C GLN A 21 -8.11 -9.36 8.13
N TYR A 22 -7.60 -9.87 7.01
CA TYR A 22 -6.21 -9.62 6.60
C TYR A 22 -5.94 -8.15 6.34
N LEU A 23 -6.84 -7.46 5.63
CA LEU A 23 -6.70 -6.02 5.37
C LEU A 23 -6.83 -5.20 6.66
N THR A 24 -7.75 -5.55 7.54
CA THR A 24 -7.88 -4.89 8.85
C THR A 24 -6.61 -5.02 9.69
N ASN A 25 -5.96 -6.18 9.68
CA ASN A 25 -4.72 -6.42 10.42
C ASN A 25 -3.56 -5.51 9.96
N ILE A 26 -3.55 -5.05 8.70
CA ILE A 26 -2.53 -4.13 8.20
C ILE A 26 -2.56 -2.82 8.98
N PHE A 27 -3.75 -2.25 9.17
CA PHE A 27 -3.93 -0.97 9.85
C PHE A 27 -3.92 -1.09 11.37
N GLU A 28 -4.47 -2.18 11.93
CA GLU A 28 -4.60 -2.34 13.37
C GLU A 28 -3.32 -2.88 14.05
N SER A 29 -2.48 -3.62 13.32
CA SER A 29 -1.35 -4.34 13.91
C SER A 29 -0.04 -4.07 13.18
N PHE A 30 0.01 -4.29 11.86
CA PHE A 30 1.26 -4.22 11.10
C PHE A 30 1.85 -2.81 11.03
N LEU A 31 1.08 -1.81 10.61
CA LEU A 31 1.56 -0.43 10.48
C LEU A 31 1.94 0.20 11.83
N PRO A 32 1.13 0.08 12.90
CA PRO A 32 1.54 0.59 14.22
C PRO A 32 2.84 -0.04 14.72
N GLN A 33 3.04 -1.34 14.52
CA GLN A 33 4.26 -2.03 14.92
C GLN A 33 5.47 -1.59 14.10
N LEU A 34 5.32 -1.46 12.78
CA LEU A 34 6.41 -1.03 11.89
C LEU A 34 6.85 0.41 12.17
N LEU A 35 5.90 1.31 12.44
CA LEU A 35 6.20 2.70 12.78
C LEU A 35 6.86 2.85 14.16
N ALA A 36 6.51 1.98 15.11
CA ALA A 36 7.14 1.94 16.43
C ALA A 36 8.57 1.39 16.37
N TYR A 37 8.80 0.38 15.52
CA TYR A 37 10.09 -0.32 15.39
C TYR A 37 10.44 -0.50 13.91
N PRO A 38 11.11 0.49 13.29
CA PRO A 38 11.55 0.37 11.91
C PRO A 38 12.61 -0.72 11.77
N ASN A 39 12.62 -1.44 10.65
CA ASN A 39 13.64 -2.45 10.36
C ASN A 39 14.96 -1.78 9.94
N PRO A 40 16.05 -1.90 10.72
CA PRO A 40 17.33 -1.25 10.41
C PRO A 40 18.22 -2.07 9.48
N ILE A 41 17.88 -3.34 9.22
CA ILE A 41 18.74 -4.28 8.47
C ILE A 41 18.64 -4.05 6.95
N ASP A 42 17.47 -3.60 6.47
CA ASP A 42 17.23 -3.29 5.06
C ASP A 42 16.41 -2.01 4.91
N PRO A 43 17.04 -0.84 5.06
CA PRO A 43 16.33 0.42 5.04
C PRO A 43 16.01 0.86 3.61
N LEU A 44 14.72 0.93 3.26
CA LEU A 44 14.28 1.57 2.01
C LEU A 44 14.62 3.07 1.97
N ASN A 45 14.69 3.71 3.14
CA ASN A 45 15.16 5.09 3.29
C ASN A 45 16.41 5.13 4.15
N GLY A 46 17.58 5.16 3.51
CA GLY A 46 18.88 5.17 4.18
C GLY A 46 19.07 6.38 5.10
N ASP A 47 18.59 7.56 4.71
CA ASP A 47 18.71 8.78 5.53
C ASP A 47 17.91 8.67 6.83
N ALA A 48 16.68 8.16 6.74
CA ALA A 48 15.82 7.93 7.89
C ALA A 48 16.42 6.88 8.85
N ALA A 49 16.97 5.79 8.30
CA ALA A 49 17.60 4.75 9.09
C ALA A 49 18.89 5.23 9.78
N ALA A 50 19.73 5.99 9.09
CA ALA A 50 20.93 6.58 9.68
C ALA A 50 20.58 7.58 10.80
N MET A 51 19.54 8.41 10.60
CA MET A 51 19.03 9.30 11.65
C MET A 51 18.47 8.50 12.84
N TYR A 52 17.72 7.42 12.59
CA TYR A 52 17.19 6.56 13.63
C TYR A 52 18.29 5.91 14.49
N LEU A 53 19.37 5.42 13.86
CA LEU A 53 20.46 4.72 14.54
C LEU A 53 21.43 5.67 15.28
N HIS A 54 21.73 6.83 14.69
CA HIS A 54 22.78 7.73 15.22
C HIS A 54 22.21 8.97 15.93
N ARG A 55 21.00 9.42 15.59
CA ARG A 55 20.42 10.71 16.02
C ARG A 55 18.91 10.59 16.30
N PRO A 56 18.51 9.84 17.33
CA PRO A 56 17.09 9.53 17.58
C PRO A 56 16.23 10.78 17.89
N GLU A 57 16.81 11.82 18.48
CA GLU A 57 16.09 13.07 18.77
C GLU A 57 15.81 13.88 17.51
N GLU A 58 16.79 13.99 16.59
CA GLU A 58 16.57 14.63 15.29
C GLU A 58 15.58 13.85 14.43
N TYR A 59 15.63 12.51 14.49
CA TYR A 59 14.68 11.65 13.79
C TYR A 59 13.23 11.93 14.24
N LYS A 60 12.98 11.98 15.55
CA LYS A 60 11.65 12.33 16.10
C LYS A 60 11.20 13.74 15.69
N GLN A 61 12.11 14.71 15.69
CA GLN A 61 11.81 16.08 15.31
C GLN A 61 11.43 16.17 13.82
N LYS A 62 12.21 15.54 12.95
CA LYS A 62 11.94 15.48 11.51
C LYS A 62 10.61 14.77 11.21
N ILE A 63 10.28 13.70 11.94
CA ILE A 63 8.96 13.05 11.82
C ILE A 63 7.83 14.04 12.14
N LYS A 64 7.92 14.79 13.24
CA LYS A 64 6.87 15.75 13.62
C LYS A 64 6.67 16.83 12.56
N GLU A 65 7.77 17.36 12.00
CA GLU A 65 7.72 18.34 10.92
C GLU A 65 7.06 17.78 9.66
N TYR A 66 7.38 16.53 9.30
CA TYR A 66 6.77 15.86 8.15
C TYR A 66 5.29 15.54 8.39
N ILE A 67 4.90 15.15 9.61
CA ILE A 67 3.49 14.96 9.96
C ILE A 67 2.72 16.27 9.78
N GLN A 68 3.25 17.38 10.29
CA GLN A 68 2.59 18.69 10.15
C GLN A 68 2.46 19.13 8.70
N LYS A 69 3.48 18.82 7.87
CA LYS A 69 3.53 19.25 6.48
C LYS A 69 2.71 18.38 5.53
N TYR A 70 2.58 17.08 5.81
CA TYR A 70 2.03 16.12 4.84
C TYR A 70 0.91 15.22 5.40
N ALA A 71 0.75 15.12 6.71
CA ALA A 71 -0.19 14.18 7.35
C ALA A 71 -1.21 14.87 8.27
N THR A 72 -1.43 16.17 8.09
CA THR A 72 -2.52 16.94 8.72
C THR A 72 -3.74 16.95 7.80
N GLU A 73 -4.93 17.08 8.39
CA GLU A 73 -6.18 17.13 7.61
C GLU A 73 -6.19 18.32 6.64
N GLU A 74 -5.56 19.43 7.04
CA GLU A 74 -5.41 20.63 6.23
C GLU A 74 -4.48 20.36 5.02
N ALA A 75 -3.33 19.71 5.23
CA ALA A 75 -2.41 19.39 4.13
C ALA A 75 -3.02 18.40 3.13
N LEU A 76 -3.85 17.46 3.60
CA LEU A 76 -4.56 16.51 2.73
C LEU A 76 -5.60 17.23 1.86
N LYS A 77 -6.37 18.17 2.45
CA LYS A 77 -7.34 18.99 1.71
C LYS A 77 -6.66 19.88 0.67
N GLU A 78 -5.54 20.50 1.01
CA GLU A 78 -4.77 21.32 0.07
C GLU A 78 -4.20 20.51 -1.11
N GLN A 79 -3.82 19.25 -0.90
CA GLN A 79 -3.40 18.36 -1.99
C GLN A 79 -4.57 17.93 -2.89
N GLU A 80 -5.75 17.67 -2.31
CA GLU A 80 -6.96 17.38 -3.08
C GLU A 80 -7.42 18.59 -3.91
N GLU A 81 -7.39 19.79 -3.32
CA GLU A 81 -7.73 21.05 -4.01
C GLU A 81 -6.67 21.48 -5.04
N GLY A 82 -5.40 21.07 -4.85
CA GLY A 82 -4.30 21.30 -5.79
C GLY A 82 -4.24 20.35 -7.00
N THR A 83 -5.05 19.28 -7.01
CA THR A 83 -5.08 18.26 -8.09
C THR A 83 -6.34 18.38 -8.95
N GLY A 84 -6.93 19.57 -9.02
CA GLY A 84 -8.15 19.88 -9.78
C GLY A 84 -8.02 19.91 -11.31
N ASP A 85 -6.90 19.46 -11.91
CA ASP A 85 -6.80 19.25 -13.36
C ASP A 85 -5.59 18.36 -13.72
N SER A 86 -5.78 17.05 -13.84
CA SER A 86 -5.06 16.20 -14.79
C SER A 86 -5.64 14.78 -14.72
N SER A 87 -6.79 14.60 -15.36
CA SER A 87 -7.20 13.28 -15.88
C SER A 87 -6.09 12.80 -16.81
N SER A 88 -5.23 11.93 -16.31
CA SER A 88 -4.33 11.10 -17.11
C SER A 88 -4.03 9.88 -16.27
N GLU A 89 -5.05 9.03 -16.17
CA GLU A 89 -4.85 7.59 -16.13
C GLU A 89 -3.76 7.21 -17.16
N SER A 90 -2.51 7.10 -16.70
CA SER A 90 -1.42 6.58 -17.52
C SER A 90 -1.71 5.10 -17.75
N SER A 91 -2.32 4.83 -18.90
CA SER A 91 -2.57 3.51 -19.45
C SER A 91 -1.21 2.81 -19.63
N MET A 92 -0.84 1.94 -18.67
CA MET A 92 0.31 1.04 -18.81
C MET A 92 -0.02 -0.05 -19.85
N SER A 93 -0.01 0.32 -21.12
CA SER A 93 -0.12 -0.62 -22.23
C SER A 93 0.60 -0.07 -23.46
N ASP A 94 1.93 -0.09 -23.41
CA ASP A 94 2.76 -0.03 -24.63
C ASP A 94 4.01 -0.90 -24.42
N PHE A 95 3.79 -2.18 -24.11
CA PHE A 95 4.79 -3.20 -24.38
C PHE A 95 4.44 -3.73 -25.77
N SER A 96 5.05 -3.14 -26.78
CA SER A 96 4.91 -3.52 -28.18
C SER A 96 5.36 -4.98 -28.33
N GLU A 97 4.47 -5.84 -28.82
CA GLU A 97 4.70 -7.26 -29.09
C GLU A 97 5.63 -7.50 -30.32
N ASP A 98 6.59 -6.61 -30.55
CA ASP A 98 7.49 -6.62 -31.72
C ASP A 98 8.93 -7.05 -31.36
N GLU A 99 9.27 -7.15 -30.07
CA GLU A 99 10.62 -7.58 -29.63
C GLU A 99 10.75 -9.10 -29.41
N ALA A 100 9.66 -9.87 -29.60
CA ALA A 100 9.68 -11.33 -29.46
C ALA A 100 10.15 -12.08 -30.72
N GLN A 101 10.47 -11.38 -31.81
CA GLN A 101 10.78 -12.02 -33.11
C GLN A 101 12.28 -12.07 -33.46
N ASP A 102 13.19 -11.50 -32.67
CA ASP A 102 14.62 -11.44 -33.01
C ASP A 102 15.54 -12.25 -32.07
N MET A 103 15.00 -13.28 -31.42
CA MET A 103 15.81 -14.31 -30.73
C MET A 103 15.81 -15.65 -31.48
N GLU A 104 15.98 -15.60 -32.81
CA GLU A 104 16.48 -16.72 -33.60
C GLU A 104 17.85 -16.35 -34.18
N LEU A 105 18.92 -16.71 -33.46
CA LEU A 105 20.26 -17.08 -33.98
C LEU A 105 21.15 -17.64 -32.86
#